data_AF-X1VKI0-F1
#
_entry.id   AF-X1VKI0-F1
#
_cell.length_a   1.000
_cell.length_b   1.000
_cell.length_c   1.000
_cell.angle_alpha   90.00
_cell.angle_beta   90.00
_cell.angle_gamma   90.00
#
_symmetry.space_group_name_H-M   'P 1'
#
loop_
_entity.id
_entity.type
_entity.pdbx_description
1 polymer ?
#
loop_
_entity_poly.entity_id
_entity_poly.type
_entity_poly.pdbx_seq_one_letter_code
_entity_poly.pdbx_strand_id
1 'polypeptide(L)'
;RGRHVTSHRELFLLPDGGAVIDTPGIREIQLWADEDTLSSAFPDIEQLASECHFSDCSHNSEPRCAIRKAIEEKILDADRFRSYEKLKKELRYLEFRQKHGTRLEEKLKWKQISQWSKEARKRI
;
A
#
# COMPACT_ATOMS: atom_id res chain seq x y z
N ARG A 1 -21.96 5.70 15.31
CA ARG A 1 -20.56 6.22 15.32
C ARG A 1 -20.03 6.11 16.74
N GLY A 2 -19.14 5.17 17.03
CA GLY A 2 -18.48 5.06 18.34
C GLY A 2 -17.41 6.14 18.48
N ARG A 3 -17.29 6.72 19.67
CA ARG A 3 -16.20 7.65 20.01
C ARG A 3 -15.12 6.85 20.74
N HIS A 4 -13.96 6.72 20.13
CA HIS A 4 -12.79 6.12 20.79
C HIS A 4 -12.30 7.10 21.87
N VAL A 5 -12.34 6.68 23.12
CA VAL A 5 -11.95 7.50 24.29
C VAL A 5 -10.52 7.21 24.72
N THR A 6 -10.06 5.95 24.57
CA THR A 6 -8.68 5.54 24.86
C THR A 6 -7.70 6.29 23.94
N SER A 7 -6.76 7.02 24.53
CA SER A 7 -5.80 7.90 23.83
C SER A 7 -4.34 7.43 23.95
N HIS A 8 -4.01 6.59 24.93
CA HIS A 8 -2.70 5.99 25.14
C HIS A 8 -2.79 4.47 25.20
N ARG A 9 -1.66 3.78 25.00
CA ARG A 9 -1.55 2.34 25.12
C ARG A 9 -1.28 1.94 26.57
N GLU A 10 -1.98 0.93 27.07
CA GLU A 10 -1.78 0.36 28.41
C GLU A 10 -1.47 -1.13 28.31
N LEU A 11 -0.64 -1.64 29.24
CA LEU A 11 -0.29 -3.05 29.36
C LEU A 11 -0.72 -3.54 30.73
N PHE A 12 -1.61 -4.52 30.77
CA PHE A 12 -2.05 -5.18 31.99
C PHE A 12 -1.41 -6.57 32.08
N LEU A 13 -0.68 -6.82 33.16
CA LEU A 13 -0.19 -8.17 33.47
C LEU A 13 -1.29 -8.93 34.20
N LEU A 14 -1.57 -10.15 33.77
CA LEU A 14 -2.62 -10.97 34.38
C LEU A 14 -2.06 -11.78 35.56
N PRO A 15 -2.83 -11.98 36.65
CA PRO A 15 -2.37 -12.67 37.86
C PRO A 15 -1.83 -14.09 37.60
N ASP A 16 -2.44 -14.81 36.66
CA ASP A 16 -2.09 -16.19 36.31
C ASP A 16 -1.14 -16.29 35.10
N GLY A 17 -0.56 -15.17 34.68
CA GLY A 17 0.35 -15.06 33.54
C GLY A 17 -0.33 -14.56 32.25
N GLY A 18 0.50 -14.05 31.33
CA GLY A 18 0.05 -13.36 30.11
C GLY A 18 -0.13 -11.85 30.31
N ALA A 19 -0.43 -11.15 29.21
CA ALA A 19 -0.64 -9.71 29.24
C ALA A 19 -1.72 -9.27 28.24
N VAL A 20 -2.45 -8.22 28.61
CA VAL A 20 -3.43 -7.54 27.75
C VAL A 20 -2.86 -6.18 27.39
N ILE A 21 -2.78 -5.88 26.10
CA ILE A 21 -2.45 -4.53 25.61
C ILE A 21 -3.74 -3.88 25.16
N ASP A 22 -4.19 -2.86 25.89
CA ASP A 22 -5.26 -1.98 25.40
C ASP A 22 -4.63 -0.88 24.54
N THR A 23 -5.03 -0.80 23.28
CA THR A 23 -4.55 0.22 22.34
C THR A 23 -5.69 1.15 21.95
N PRO A 24 -5.43 2.46 21.80
CA PRO A 24 -6.37 3.37 21.15
C PRO A 24 -6.86 2.79 19.83
N GLY A 25 -8.13 2.98 19.50
CA GLY A 25 -8.64 2.50 18.21
C GLY A 25 -7.86 3.11 17.06
N ILE A 26 -7.35 2.24 16.18
CA ILE A 26 -6.59 2.63 15.01
C ILE A 26 -7.50 3.42 14.07
N ARG A 27 -7.15 4.68 13.77
CA ARG A 27 -7.92 5.56 12.88
C ARG A 27 -7.50 5.44 11.42
N GLU A 28 -6.25 5.05 11.19
CA GLU A 28 -5.66 4.88 9.86
C GLU A 28 -4.57 3.82 9.98
N ILE A 29 -4.66 2.76 9.18
CA ILE A 29 -3.55 1.82 8.96
C ILE A 29 -2.83 2.34 7.74
N GLN A 30 -1.63 2.89 7.91
CA GLN A 30 -0.79 3.17 6.76
C GLN A 30 -0.21 1.85 6.26
N LEU A 31 -0.47 1.54 4.99
CA LEU A 31 0.18 0.44 4.28
C LEU A 31 1.65 0.82 4.04
N TRP A 32 2.53 0.34 4.91
CA TRP A 32 3.97 0.25 4.65
C TRP A 32 4.25 -1.01 3.84
N ALA A 33 3.55 -1.16 2.72
CA ALA A 33 3.67 -2.30 1.82
C ALA A 33 4.10 -1.78 0.46
N ASP A 34 4.90 -2.57 -0.24
CA ASP A 34 5.22 -2.41 -1.66
C ASP A 34 4.44 -3.45 -2.47
N GLU A 35 4.62 -3.43 -3.79
CA GLU A 35 3.98 -4.42 -4.67
C GLU A 35 4.40 -5.86 -4.32
N ASP A 36 5.66 -6.09 -3.94
CA ASP A 36 6.16 -7.43 -3.55
C ASP A 36 5.44 -7.99 -2.31
N THR A 37 5.18 -7.11 -1.33
CA THR A 37 4.41 -7.45 -0.12
C THR A 37 2.96 -7.78 -0.48
N LEU A 38 2.36 -7.04 -1.41
CA LEU A 38 1.00 -7.34 -1.88
C LEU A 38 0.95 -8.71 -2.58
N SER A 39 1.90 -8.98 -3.47
CA SER A 39 1.99 -10.27 -4.16
C SER A 39 2.17 -11.44 -3.19
N SER A 40 2.97 -11.25 -2.13
CA SER A 40 3.17 -12.26 -1.09
C SER A 40 1.93 -12.48 -0.20
N ALA A 41 1.07 -11.47 -0.03
CA ALA A 41 -0.16 -11.57 0.76
C ALA A 41 -1.34 -12.20 -0.02
N PHE A 42 -1.29 -12.15 -1.35
CA PHE A 42 -2.30 -12.72 -2.25
C PHE A 42 -1.68 -13.65 -3.31
N PRO A 43 -0.92 -14.70 -2.89
CA PRO A 43 -0.18 -15.55 -3.81
C PRO A 43 -1.11 -16.36 -4.74
N ASP A 44 -2.31 -16.70 -4.25
CA ASP A 44 -3.36 -17.35 -5.02
C ASP A 44 -3.86 -16.49 -6.18
N ILE A 45 -4.02 -15.19 -5.94
CA ILE A 45 -4.45 -14.24 -6.98
C ILE A 45 -3.32 -14.01 -7.99
N GLU A 46 -2.08 -13.85 -7.55
CA GLU A 46 -0.93 -13.67 -8.46
C GLU A 46 -0.72 -14.90 -9.36
N GLN A 47 -0.85 -16.10 -8.79
CA GLN A 47 -0.77 -17.34 -9.57
C GLN A 47 -1.87 -17.39 -10.63
N LEU A 48 -3.14 -17.16 -10.26
CA LEU A 48 -4.25 -17.13 -11.21
C LEU A 48 -4.10 -16.01 -12.25
N ALA A 49 -3.58 -14.85 -11.86
CA ALA A 49 -3.33 -13.75 -12.79
C ALA A 49 -2.30 -14.14 -13.86
N SER A 50 -1.25 -14.90 -13.48
CA SER A 50 -0.22 -15.40 -14.41
C SER A 50 -0.75 -16.40 -15.45
N GLU A 51 -1.90 -17.04 -15.17
CA GLU A 51 -2.57 -17.98 -16.07
C GLU A 51 -3.53 -17.28 -17.05
N CYS A 52 -3.67 -15.95 -16.97
CA CYS A 52 -4.50 -15.21 -17.91
C CYS A 52 -3.96 -15.31 -19.33
N HIS A 53 -4.87 -15.39 -20.31
CA HIS A 53 -4.47 -15.46 -21.72
C HIS A 53 -3.71 -14.22 -22.20
N PHE A 54 -4.06 -13.05 -21.65
CA PHE A 54 -3.45 -11.77 -21.99
C PHE A 54 -2.48 -11.34 -20.89
N SER A 55 -1.29 -10.88 -21.27
CA SER A 55 -0.27 -10.38 -20.34
C SER A 55 -0.65 -9.06 -19.66
N ASP A 56 -1.56 -8.30 -20.26
CA ASP A 56 -2.09 -7.01 -19.79
C ASP A 56 -3.56 -7.09 -19.36
N CYS A 57 -4.03 -8.29 -18.98
CA CYS A 57 -5.39 -8.53 -18.53
C CYS A 57 -5.74 -7.62 -17.33
N SER A 58 -6.81 -6.81 -17.46
CA SER A 58 -7.34 -6.00 -16.35
C SER A 58 -8.29 -6.77 -15.45
N HIS A 59 -8.59 -8.03 -15.79
CA HIS A 59 -9.49 -8.95 -15.10
C HIS A 59 -10.96 -8.48 -14.98
N ASN A 60 -11.37 -7.48 -15.76
CA ASN A 60 -12.71 -6.90 -15.70
C ASN A 60 -13.68 -7.58 -16.67
N SER A 61 -13.36 -7.56 -17.96
CA SER A 61 -14.27 -8.00 -19.03
C SER A 61 -13.58 -8.85 -20.09
N GLU A 62 -12.29 -9.11 -19.93
CA GLU A 62 -11.49 -9.84 -20.89
C GLU A 62 -11.99 -11.28 -21.05
N PRO A 63 -12.05 -11.78 -22.30
CA PRO A 63 -12.33 -13.18 -22.55
C PRO A 63 -11.16 -14.05 -22.07
N ARG A 64 -11.44 -15.23 -21.52
CA ARG A 64 -10.43 -16.18 -20.99
C ARG A 64 -9.55 -15.60 -19.87
N CYS A 65 -10.13 -14.75 -19.02
CA CYS A 65 -9.50 -14.32 -17.77
C CYS A 65 -9.57 -15.45 -16.73
N ALA A 66 -8.41 -15.92 -16.26
CA ALA A 66 -8.32 -17.00 -15.27
C ALA A 66 -8.88 -16.59 -13.90
N ILE A 67 -8.69 -15.34 -13.48
CA ILE A 67 -9.30 -14.79 -12.26
C ILE A 67 -10.84 -14.85 -12.31
N ARG A 68 -11.43 -14.36 -13.40
CA ARG A 68 -12.89 -14.37 -13.55
C ARG A 68 -13.44 -15.79 -13.57
N LYS A 69 -12.77 -16.69 -14.28
CA LYS A 69 -13.13 -18.11 -14.29
C LYS A 69 -13.06 -18.71 -12.88
N ALA A 70 -12.00 -18.44 -12.12
CA ALA A 70 -11.86 -18.92 -10.75
C ALA A 70 -12.95 -18.37 -9.81
N ILE A 71 -13.40 -17.13 -10.02
CA ILE A 71 -14.53 -16.55 -9.29
C ILE A 71 -15.84 -17.22 -9.67
N GLU A 72 -16.09 -17.45 -10.96
CA GLU A 72 -17.29 -18.14 -11.47
C GLU A 72 -17.35 -19.59 -10.95
N GLU A 73 -16.21 -20.27 -10.86
CA GLU A 73 -16.07 -21.63 -10.31
C GLU A 73 -16.01 -21.68 -8.78
N LYS A 74 -16.09 -20.52 -8.09
CA LYS A 74 -15.95 -20.38 -6.62
C LYS A 74 -14.64 -20.90 -6.04
N ILE A 75 -13.60 -21.00 -6.86
CA ILE A 75 -12.22 -21.30 -6.45
C ILE A 75 -11.62 -20.07 -5.77
N LEU A 76 -11.94 -18.87 -6.29
CA LEU A 76 -11.54 -17.59 -5.71
C LEU A 76 -12.78 -16.83 -5.21
N ASP A 77 -12.74 -16.38 -3.98
CA ASP A 77 -13.80 -15.54 -3.42
C ASP A 77 -13.79 -14.13 -4.06
N ALA A 78 -14.96 -13.64 -4.43
CA ALA A 78 -15.09 -12.35 -5.11
C ALA A 78 -14.75 -11.16 -4.20
N ASP A 79 -15.04 -11.23 -2.90
CA ASP A 79 -14.66 -10.19 -1.92
C ASP A 79 -13.15 -10.18 -1.69
N ARG A 80 -12.51 -11.37 -1.74
CA ARG A 80 -11.05 -11.48 -1.68
C ARG A 80 -10.39 -10.76 -2.87
N PHE A 81 -10.87 -11.00 -4.10
CA PHE A 81 -10.37 -10.30 -5.28
C PHE A 81 -10.59 -8.78 -5.21
N ARG A 82 -11.80 -8.34 -4.79
CA ARG A 82 -12.07 -6.91 -4.56
C ARG A 82 -11.12 -6.26 -3.56
N SER A 83 -10.78 -6.97 -2.50
CA SER A 83 -9.84 -6.50 -1.48
C SER A 83 -8.43 -6.32 -2.06
N TYR A 84 -7.97 -7.28 -2.86
CA TYR A 84 -6.70 -7.18 -3.59
C TYR A 84 -6.66 -5.97 -4.53
N GLU A 85 -7.69 -5.78 -5.36
CA GLU A 85 -7.73 -4.64 -6.30
C GLU A 85 -7.72 -3.29 -5.57
N LYS A 86 -8.46 -3.20 -4.46
CA LYS A 86 -8.49 -2.02 -3.62
C LYS A 86 -7.10 -1.69 -3.07
N LEU A 87 -6.41 -2.68 -2.48
CA LEU A 87 -5.07 -2.50 -1.93
C LEU A 87 -4.06 -2.13 -3.02
N LYS A 88 -4.10 -2.79 -4.19
CA LYS A 88 -3.26 -2.46 -5.35
C LYS A 88 -3.44 -1.02 -5.82
N LYS A 89 -4.67 -0.50 -5.78
CA LYS A 89 -4.97 0.89 -6.12
C LYS A 89 -4.44 1.87 -5.07
N GLU A 90 -4.59 1.55 -3.79
CA GLU A 90 -4.07 2.36 -2.68
C GLU A 90 -2.55 2.45 -2.71
N LEU A 91 -1.86 1.33 -2.96
CA LEU A 91 -0.40 1.29 -3.14
C LEU A 91 0.07 2.17 -4.29
N ARG A 92 -0.52 2.02 -5.48
CA ARG A 92 -0.19 2.88 -6.64
C ARG A 92 -0.40 4.37 -6.34
N TYR A 93 -1.43 4.72 -5.58
CA TYR A 93 -1.67 6.10 -5.16
C TYR A 93 -0.60 6.62 -4.18
N LEU A 94 -0.19 5.81 -3.21
CA LEU A 94 0.87 6.15 -2.26
C LEU A 94 2.22 6.32 -2.97
N GLU A 95 2.58 5.42 -3.88
CA GLU A 95 3.78 5.52 -4.70
C GLU A 95 3.80 6.79 -5.56
N PHE A 96 2.68 7.10 -6.22
CA PHE A 96 2.55 8.30 -7.03
C PHE A 96 2.76 9.56 -6.18
N ARG A 97 2.11 9.62 -5.00
CA ARG A 97 2.32 10.74 -4.05
C ARG A 97 3.76 10.88 -3.62
N GLN A 98 4.43 9.77 -3.32
CA GLN A 98 5.82 9.76 -2.89
C GLN A 98 6.74 10.30 -4.00
N LYS A 99 6.60 9.81 -5.24
CA LYS A 99 7.39 10.25 -6.40
C LYS A 99 7.17 11.73 -6.76
N HIS A 100 5.95 12.23 -6.61
CA HIS A 100 5.65 13.65 -6.87
C HIS A 100 6.19 14.58 -5.78
N GLY A 101 6.17 14.17 -4.51
CA GLY A 101 6.78 14.91 -3.41
C GLY A 101 8.30 15.06 -3.59
N THR A 102 8.99 13.95 -3.89
CA THR A 102 10.45 13.93 -4.00
C THR A 102 10.97 14.80 -5.16
N ARG A 103 10.29 14.81 -6.31
CA ARG A 103 10.71 15.61 -7.48
C ARG A 103 10.67 17.12 -7.24
N LEU A 104 9.72 17.59 -6.42
CA LEU A 104 9.65 19.00 -6.04
C LEU A 104 10.79 19.36 -5.08
N GLU A 105 11.04 18.52 -4.09
CA GLU A 105 12.14 18.69 -3.14
C GLU A 105 13.51 18.69 -3.83
N GLU A 106 13.73 17.79 -4.79
CA GLU A 106 14.95 17.75 -5.60
C GLU A 106 15.15 19.04 -6.40
N LYS A 107 14.09 19.53 -7.07
CA LYS A 107 14.16 20.82 -7.81
C LYS A 107 14.54 21.98 -6.89
N LEU A 108 13.98 22.02 -5.68
CA LEU A 108 14.29 23.05 -4.69
C LEU A 108 15.74 22.95 -4.21
N LYS A 109 16.21 21.74 -3.89
CA LYS A 109 17.61 21.47 -3.51
C LYS A 109 18.59 21.93 -4.59
N TRP A 110 18.37 21.53 -5.85
CA TRP A 110 19.23 21.93 -6.96
C TRP A 110 19.21 23.43 -7.23
N LYS A 111 18.07 24.09 -7.06
CA LYS A 111 17.97 25.55 -7.15
C LYS A 111 18.82 26.24 -6.07
N GLN A 112 18.77 25.75 -4.83
CA GLN A 112 19.54 26.29 -3.72
C GLN A 112 21.05 26.09 -3.91
N ILE A 113 21.48 24.89 -4.34
CA ILE A 113 22.88 24.60 -4.68
C ILE A 113 23.38 25.52 -5.81
N SER A 114 22.56 25.73 -6.85
CA SER A 114 22.91 26.64 -7.95
C SER A 114 23.10 28.08 -7.49
N GLN A 115 22.24 28.56 -6.59
CA GLN A 115 22.34 29.90 -5.99
C GLN A 115 23.63 30.04 -5.19
N TRP A 116 23.93 29.07 -4.30
CA TRP A 116 25.16 29.07 -3.51
C TRP A 116 26.42 29.03 -4.38
N SER A 117 26.41 28.23 -5.46
CA SER A 117 27.53 28.17 -6.40
C SER A 117 27.79 29.50 -7.10
N LYS A 118 26.73 30.21 -7.53
CA LYS A 118 26.85 31.55 -8.13
C LYS A 118 27.39 32.58 -7.12
N GLU A 119 26.92 32.51 -5.88
CA GLU A 119 27.33 33.44 -4.83
C GLU A 119 28.79 33.23 -4.41
N ALA A 120 29.24 31.97 -4.33
CA ALA A 120 30.64 31.62 -4.08
C ALA A 120 31.57 32.11 -5.21
N ARG A 121 31.17 31.95 -6.48
CA ARG A 121 31.94 32.46 -7.64
C ARG A 121 32.07 33.98 -7.67
N LYS A 122 31.15 34.72 -7.05
CA LYS A 122 31.17 36.19 -7.00
C LYS A 122 32.07 36.75 -5.90
N ARG A 123 32.51 35.90 -4.95
CA ARG A 123 33.38 36.26 -3.82
C ARG A 123 34.87 35.97 -4.08
N ILE A 124 35.20 35.44 -5.25
CA ILE A 124 36.55 35.24 -5.78
C ILE A 124 36.78 36.34 -6.82
#